data_AF-A0A8D1LZU2-F1
#
_entry.id   AF-A0A8D1LZU2-F1
#
_cell.length_a   1.000
_cell.length_b   1.000
_cell.length_c   1.000
_cell.angle_alpha   90.00
_cell.angle_beta   90.00
_cell.angle_gamma   90.00
#
_symmetry.space_group_name_H-M   'P 1'
#
loop_
_entity.id
_entity.type
_entity.pdbx_description
1 polymer ?
#
loop_
_entity_poly.entity_id
_entity_poly.type
_entity_poly.pdbx_seq_one_letter_code
_entity_poly.pdbx_strand_id
1 'polypeptide(L)'
;MPIGRKVMGKTWQIQKVFGKEVLDYSLNLCQGKFDLLVRMPDNIILQIFSFLDLDDIGQLSKTCKKFQKLCSNEEFWEKFRTSQDKHAFDTKKIGITIYKKKLLAFHQNAASRSSHGEKTESIFLN
;
A
#
# COMPACT_ATOMS: atom_id res chain seq x y z
N MET A 1 42.49 33.83 -10.86
CA MET A 1 41.56 33.38 -9.79
C MET A 1 41.18 31.94 -10.07
N PRO A 2 41.47 30.96 -9.18
CA PRO A 2 41.12 29.58 -9.44
C PRO A 2 39.64 29.35 -9.12
N ILE A 3 38.98 28.68 -10.05
CA ILE A 3 37.60 28.22 -10.01
C ILE A 3 37.41 27.37 -8.76
N GLY A 4 36.42 27.74 -7.95
CA GLY A 4 36.03 27.02 -6.75
C GLY A 4 35.74 25.56 -7.06
N ARG A 5 36.68 24.69 -6.70
CA ARG A 5 36.47 23.24 -6.64
C ARG A 5 35.44 22.99 -5.56
N LYS A 6 34.17 23.00 -5.96
CA LYS A 6 33.03 22.51 -5.17
C LYS A 6 33.43 21.14 -4.66
N VAL A 7 33.41 20.97 -3.34
CA VAL A 7 33.76 19.72 -2.67
C VAL A 7 32.85 18.63 -3.22
N MET A 8 33.33 17.90 -4.23
CA MET A 8 32.64 16.77 -4.86
C MET A 8 32.80 15.58 -3.91
N GLY A 9 32.27 15.75 -2.69
CA GLY A 9 32.40 14.81 -1.60
C GLY A 9 31.82 13.47 -1.99
N LYS A 10 32.49 12.40 -1.55
CA LYS A 10 32.20 10.95 -1.58
C LYS A 10 30.85 10.48 -2.16
N THR A 11 29.73 11.12 -1.85
CA THR A 11 28.39 10.85 -2.39
C THR A 11 28.32 10.89 -3.93
N TRP A 12 29.06 11.77 -4.61
CA TRP A 12 29.06 11.80 -6.09
C TRP A 12 29.61 10.52 -6.73
N GLN A 13 30.68 9.95 -6.15
CA GLN A 13 31.28 8.71 -6.64
C GLN A 13 30.31 7.53 -6.48
N ILE A 14 29.63 7.48 -5.34
CA ILE A 14 28.62 6.45 -5.04
C ILE A 14 27.43 6.58 -6.00
N GLN A 15 26.94 7.81 -6.24
CA GLN A 15 25.86 8.07 -7.19
C GLN A 15 26.24 7.63 -8.62
N LYS A 16 27.50 7.82 -9.03
CA LYS A 16 27.96 7.43 -10.36
C LYS A 16 27.95 5.92 -10.57
N VAL A 17 28.25 5.14 -9.53
CA VAL A 17 28.29 3.67 -9.59
C VAL A 17 26.91 3.05 -9.45
N PHE A 18 26.11 3.50 -8.47
CA PHE A 18 24.82 2.90 -8.13
C PHE A 18 23.61 3.59 -8.78
N GLY A 19 23.79 4.79 -9.33
CA GLY A 19 22.70 5.64 -9.81
C GLY A 19 22.03 6.43 -8.69
N LYS A 20 21.27 7.47 -9.08
CA LYS A 20 20.58 8.39 -8.15
C LYS A 20 19.49 7.69 -7.34
N GLU A 21 18.71 6.82 -7.97
CA GLU A 21 17.58 6.13 -7.33
C GLU A 21 18.03 5.21 -6.19
N VAL A 22 19.05 4.37 -6.45
CA VAL A 22 19.59 3.46 -5.44
C VAL A 22 20.25 4.22 -4.29
N LEU A 23 20.96 5.32 -4.60
CA LEU A 23 21.55 6.17 -3.56
C LEU A 23 20.47 6.82 -2.68
N ASP A 24 19.44 7.39 -3.29
CA ASP A 24 18.34 8.04 -2.56
C ASP A 24 17.56 7.04 -1.71
N TYR A 25 17.24 5.87 -2.28
CA TYR A 25 16.63 4.76 -1.56
C TYR A 25 17.48 4.31 -0.35
N SER A 26 18.79 4.15 -0.54
CA SER A 26 19.70 3.72 0.54
C SER A 26 19.81 4.78 1.64
N LEU A 27 19.88 6.05 1.28
CA LEU A 27 19.90 7.16 2.24
C LEU A 27 18.57 7.25 3.02
N ASN A 28 17.45 7.12 2.32
CA ASN A 28 16.13 7.08 2.94
C ASN A 28 16.00 5.90 3.92
N LEU A 29 16.54 4.73 3.57
CA LEU A 29 16.59 3.57 4.46
C LEU A 29 17.43 3.85 5.71
N CYS A 30 18.64 4.42 5.57
CA CYS A 30 19.48 4.79 6.70
C CYS A 30 18.87 5.89 7.58
N GLN A 31 18.02 6.76 7.01
CA GLN A 31 17.29 7.80 7.74
C GLN A 31 15.97 7.29 8.36
N GLY A 32 15.65 6.00 8.23
CA GLY A 32 14.39 5.44 8.71
C GLY A 32 13.16 5.86 7.91
N LYS A 33 13.34 6.49 6.74
CA LYS A 33 12.28 6.95 5.84
C LYS A 33 11.96 5.88 4.80
N PHE A 34 11.32 4.80 5.23
CA PHE A 34 10.96 3.73 4.31
C PHE A 34 9.57 3.16 4.62
N ASP A 35 8.83 2.83 3.57
CA ASP A 35 7.49 2.26 3.69
C ASP A 35 7.58 0.75 4.02
N LEU A 36 7.41 0.44 5.30
CA LEU A 36 7.38 -0.94 5.80
C LEU A 36 6.16 -1.71 5.29
N LEU A 37 5.01 -1.06 5.18
CA LEU A 37 3.73 -1.71 4.91
C LEU A 37 3.70 -2.30 3.50
N VAL A 38 4.22 -1.56 2.52
CA VAL A 38 4.29 -2.02 1.13
C VAL A 38 5.31 -3.15 0.94
N ARG A 39 6.37 -3.18 1.75
CA ARG A 39 7.46 -4.15 1.65
C ARG A 39 7.23 -5.43 2.46
N MET A 40 6.24 -5.42 3.35
CA MET A 40 5.94 -6.54 4.23
C MET A 40 5.44 -7.78 3.44
N PRO A 41 5.92 -9.00 3.71
CA PRO A 41 5.41 -10.22 3.09
C PRO A 41 3.92 -10.47 3.40
N ASP A 42 3.19 -11.05 2.45
CA ASP A 42 1.74 -11.24 2.56
C ASP A 42 1.33 -12.15 3.75
N ASN A 43 2.17 -13.10 4.14
CA ASN A 43 1.93 -13.94 5.33
C ASN A 43 2.00 -13.15 6.64
N ILE A 44 2.86 -12.13 6.73
CA ILE A 44 2.92 -11.26 7.91
C ILE A 44 1.71 -10.33 7.92
N ILE A 45 1.28 -9.83 6.75
CA ILE A 45 0.05 -9.03 6.62
C ILE A 45 -1.17 -9.83 7.08
N LEU A 46 -1.28 -11.10 6.65
CA LEU A 46 -2.33 -12.02 7.10
C LEU A 46 -2.32 -12.19 8.63
N GLN A 47 -1.14 -12.32 9.24
CA GLN A 47 -1.02 -12.39 10.70
C GLN A 47 -1.43 -11.07 11.37
N ILE A 48 -1.05 -9.91 10.86
CA ILE A 48 -1.51 -8.63 11.42
C ILE A 48 -3.04 -8.54 11.36
N PHE A 49 -3.62 -8.86 10.20
CA PHE A 49 -5.06 -8.83 10.01
C PHE A 49 -5.78 -9.80 10.96
N SER A 50 -5.13 -10.88 11.42
CA SER A 50 -5.78 -11.85 12.30
C SER A 50 -6.05 -11.30 13.70
N PHE A 51 -5.35 -10.24 14.10
CA PHE A 51 -5.54 -9.53 15.37
C PHE A 51 -6.53 -8.36 15.27
N LEU A 52 -6.98 -8.02 14.07
CA LEU A 52 -7.84 -6.87 13.82
C LEU A 52 -9.29 -7.30 13.64
N ASP A 53 -10.21 -6.44 14.03
CA ASP A 53 -11.60 -6.59 13.62
C ASP A 53 -11.81 -6.13 12.16
N LEU A 54 -13.02 -6.34 11.65
CA LEU A 54 -13.32 -6.02 10.25
C LEU A 54 -13.35 -4.52 9.97
N ASP A 55 -13.70 -3.69 10.95
CA ASP A 55 -13.75 -2.25 10.79
C ASP A 55 -12.32 -1.68 10.74
N ASP A 56 -11.43 -2.18 11.60
CA ASP A 56 -10.01 -1.87 11.61
C ASP A 56 -9.33 -2.30 10.31
N ILE A 57 -9.62 -3.51 9.81
CA ILE A 57 -9.12 -3.96 8.50
C ILE A 57 -9.59 -3.02 7.38
N GLY A 58 -10.81 -2.49 7.47
CA GLY A 58 -11.35 -1.54 6.50
C GLY A 58 -10.76 -0.14 6.57
N GLN A 59 -10.28 0.30 7.73
CA GLN A 59 -9.47 1.51 7.81
C GLN A 59 -8.05 1.25 7.30
N LEU A 60 -7.47 0.11 7.66
CA LEU A 60 -6.13 -0.28 7.26
C LEU A 60 -6.02 -0.43 5.73
N SER A 61 -7.05 -0.93 5.06
CA SER A 61 -7.07 -1.05 3.59
C SER A 61 -6.99 0.29 2.85
N LYS A 62 -7.28 1.41 3.53
CA LYS A 62 -7.23 2.76 2.96
C LYS A 62 -5.88 3.44 3.15
N THR A 63 -4.99 2.89 3.97
CA THR A 63 -3.69 3.52 4.27
C THR A 63 -2.65 3.29 3.19
N CYS A 64 -2.69 2.13 2.49
CA CYS A 64 -1.73 1.82 1.44
C CYS A 64 -2.35 1.01 0.29
N LYS A 65 -1.82 1.19 -0.92
CA LYS A 65 -2.29 0.51 -2.15
C LYS A 65 -2.12 -1.01 -2.07
N LYS A 66 -1.12 -1.50 -1.33
CA LYS A 66 -0.91 -2.95 -1.17
C LYS A 66 -2.05 -3.60 -0.38
N PHE A 67 -2.42 -3.01 0.75
CA PHE A 67 -3.54 -3.49 1.56
C PHE A 67 -4.86 -3.35 0.82
N GLN A 68 -5.06 -2.24 0.11
CA GLN A 68 -6.22 -2.07 -0.76
C GLN A 68 -6.40 -3.22 -1.75
N LYS A 69 -5.31 -3.61 -2.43
CA LYS A 69 -5.31 -4.72 -3.40
C LYS A 69 -5.55 -6.07 -2.73
N LEU A 70 -4.90 -6.33 -1.60
CA LEU A 70 -5.08 -7.58 -0.83
C LEU A 70 -6.53 -7.73 -0.35
N CYS A 71 -7.12 -6.67 0.20
CA CYS A 71 -8.50 -6.72 0.65
C CYS A 71 -9.50 -6.87 -0.51
N SER A 72 -9.11 -6.50 -1.74
CA SER A 72 -9.90 -6.73 -2.96
C SER A 72 -9.68 -8.14 -3.56
N ASN A 73 -8.70 -8.91 -3.07
CA ASN A 73 -8.38 -10.24 -3.57
C ASN A 73 -9.17 -11.32 -2.81
N GLU A 74 -9.92 -12.15 -3.53
CA GLU A 74 -10.70 -13.24 -2.94
C GLU A 74 -9.83 -14.35 -2.33
N GLU A 75 -8.70 -14.69 -2.96
CA GLU A 75 -7.78 -15.71 -2.46
C GLU A 75 -7.19 -15.33 -1.09
N PHE A 76 -6.99 -14.03 -0.85
CA PHE A 76 -6.53 -13.50 0.42
C PHE A 76 -7.52 -13.83 1.55
N TRP A 77 -8.83 -13.64 1.30
CA TRP A 77 -9.86 -13.88 2.32
C TRP A 77 -10.06 -15.37 2.62
N GLU A 78 -9.84 -16.25 1.65
CA GLU A 78 -9.86 -17.69 1.90
C GLU A 78 -8.65 -18.14 2.71
N LYS A 79 -7.44 -17.61 2.43
CA LYS A 79 -6.26 -17.83 3.29
C LYS A 79 -6.45 -17.26 4.69
N PHE A 80 -7.08 -16.09 4.79
CA PHE A 80 -7.41 -15.48 6.06
C PHE A 80 -8.35 -16.37 6.88
N ARG A 81 -9.39 -16.93 6.24
CA ARG A 81 -10.33 -17.86 6.87
C ARG A 81 -9.64 -19.12 7.40
N THR A 82 -8.83 -19.78 6.56
CA THR A 82 -8.12 -21.01 6.97
C THR A 82 -7.10 -20.76 8.08
N SER A 83 -6.52 -19.55 8.17
CA SER A 83 -5.64 -19.18 9.28
C SER A 83 -6.36 -18.98 10.62
N GLN A 84 -7.67 -18.72 10.59
CA GLN A 84 -8.51 -18.46 11.77
C GLN A 84 -9.11 -19.73 12.40
N ASP A 85 -9.14 -20.87 11.69
CA ASP A 85 -9.74 -22.13 12.17
C ASP A 85 -9.07 -22.74 13.42
N LYS A 86 -8.04 -22.10 13.98
CA LYS A 86 -7.47 -22.43 15.30
C LYS A 86 -8.12 -21.71 16.48
N HIS A 87 -9.03 -20.76 16.26
CA HIS A 87 -9.74 -20.05 17.33
C HIS A 87 -11.21 -19.82 16.93
N ALA A 88 -12.12 -20.58 17.57
CA ALA A 88 -13.58 -20.64 17.38
C ALA A 88 -14.24 -19.41 16.69
N PHE A 89 -14.76 -19.62 15.47
CA PHE A 89 -15.30 -18.58 14.58
C PHE A 89 -16.72 -18.93 14.11
N ASP A 90 -17.71 -19.05 15.00
CA ASP A 90 -19.10 -19.23 14.55
C ASP A 90 -19.84 -17.88 14.33
N THR A 91 -19.52 -16.83 15.10
CA THR A 91 -20.24 -15.54 15.02
C THR A 91 -19.77 -14.62 13.88
N LYS A 92 -18.54 -14.82 13.39
CA LYS A 92 -17.88 -13.87 12.48
C LYS A 92 -18.09 -14.20 10.97
N LYS A 93 -18.73 -15.32 10.64
CA LYS A 93 -19.02 -15.78 9.25
C LYS A 93 -19.95 -14.83 8.48
N ILE A 94 -20.93 -14.25 9.17
CA ILE A 94 -21.84 -13.23 8.62
C ILE A 94 -21.08 -11.92 8.39
N GLY A 95 -20.20 -11.54 9.32
CA GLY A 95 -19.39 -10.32 9.25
C GLY A 95 -18.50 -10.28 8.00
N ILE A 96 -17.74 -11.36 7.73
CA ILE A 96 -16.85 -11.43 6.55
C ILE A 96 -17.66 -11.32 5.24
N THR A 97 -18.80 -11.99 5.14
CA THR A 97 -19.59 -12.02 3.90
C THR A 97 -20.24 -10.66 3.60
N ILE A 98 -20.74 -9.99 4.64
CA ILE A 98 -21.26 -8.61 4.55
C ILE A 98 -20.13 -7.64 4.20
N TYR A 99 -18.97 -7.80 4.83
CA TYR A 99 -17.81 -6.95 4.59
C TYR A 99 -17.23 -7.11 3.18
N LYS A 100 -17.12 -8.34 2.66
CA LYS A 100 -16.74 -8.62 1.26
C LYS A 100 -17.61 -7.85 0.28
N LYS A 101 -18.94 -7.85 0.48
CA LYS A 101 -19.86 -7.06 -0.33
C LYS A 101 -19.65 -5.55 -0.18
N LYS A 102 -19.48 -5.06 1.05
CA LYS A 102 -19.30 -3.61 1.34
C LYS A 102 -17.99 -3.06 0.76
N LEU A 103 -16.91 -3.82 0.86
CA LEU A 103 -15.60 -3.43 0.38
C LEU A 103 -15.51 -3.50 -1.14
N LEU A 104 -16.04 -4.55 -1.77
CA LEU A 104 -16.11 -4.64 -3.23
C LEU A 104 -16.92 -3.48 -3.83
N ALA A 105 -18.05 -3.12 -3.21
CA ALA A 105 -18.85 -1.96 -3.60
C ALA A 105 -18.08 -0.64 -3.44
N PHE A 106 -17.29 -0.50 -2.37
CA PHE A 106 -16.45 0.69 -2.15
C PHE A 106 -15.39 0.86 -3.24
N HIS A 107 -14.72 -0.23 -3.64
CA HIS A 107 -13.70 -0.18 -4.70
C HIS A 107 -14.29 0.01 -6.10
N GLN A 108 -15.44 -0.59 -6.40
CA GLN A 108 -16.15 -0.37 -7.66
C GLN A 108 -16.62 1.09 -7.81
N ASN A 109 -17.12 1.69 -6.72
CA ASN A 109 -17.48 3.12 -6.70
C ASN A 109 -16.28 4.08 -6.78
N ALA A 110 -15.09 3.64 -6.36
CA ALA A 110 -13.87 4.43 -6.52
C ALA A 110 -13.36 4.39 -7.98
N ALA A 111 -13.50 3.26 -8.68
CA ALA A 111 -13.10 3.11 -10.08
C ALA A 111 -14.03 3.87 -11.05
N SER A 112 -15.33 3.98 -10.74
CA SER A 112 -16.27 4.79 -11.53
C SER A 112 -16.12 6.31 -11.32
N ARG A 113 -15.42 6.74 -10.26
CA ARG A 113 -15.08 8.15 -10.02
C ARG A 113 -13.82 8.60 -10.78
N SER A 114 -12.91 7.70 -11.14
CA SER A 114 -11.73 8.07 -11.94
C SER A 114 -12.05 8.31 -13.42
N SER A 115 -13.20 7.84 -13.93
CA SER A 115 -13.67 8.13 -15.30
C SER A 115 -14.49 9.43 -15.41
N HIS A 116 -14.75 10.13 -14.30
CA HIS A 116 -15.40 11.44 -14.28
C HIS A 116 -14.42 12.61 -14.07
N GLY A 117 -13.11 12.33 -13.91
CA GLY A 117 -12.07 13.34 -13.69
C GLY A 117 -11.40 13.90 -14.95
N GLU A 118 -11.71 13.40 -16.16
CA GLU A 118 -11.10 13.85 -17.42
C GLU A 118 -12.03 14.70 -18.30
N LYS A 119 -13.11 15.26 -17.76
CA LYS A 119 -14.04 16.11 -18.55
C LYS A 119 -14.17 17.57 -18.10
N THR A 120 -13.36 18.05 -17.17
CA THR A 120 -13.45 19.46 -16.70
C THR A 120 -12.24 20.34 -17.04
N GLU A 121 -11.32 19.89 -17.92
CA GLU A 121 -10.27 20.76 -18.49
C GLU A 121 -10.47 21.07 -19.98
N SER A 122 -11.67 20.85 -20.54
CA SER A 122 -11.98 21.20 -21.94
C SER A 122 -12.93 22.39 -22.10
N ILE A 123 -13.34 23.04 -21.01
CA ILE A 123 -14.28 24.18 -21.00
C ILE A 123 -13.61 25.52 -20.67
N PHE A 124 -12.27 25.58 -20.63
CA PHE A 124 -11.53 26.85 -20.44
C PHE A 124 -10.49 27.16 -21.54
N LEU A 125 -10.51 26.46 -22.67
CA LEU A 125 -9.64 26.78 -23.83
C LEU A 125 -10.36 26.69 -25.18
N ASN A 126 -11.47 27.40 -25.33
CA ASN A 126 -11.88 27.99 -26.62
C ASN A 126 -12.87 29.14 -26.39
#